data_AF-A0A392M333-F1
#
_entry.id   AF-A0A392M333-F1
#
_cell.length_a   1.000
_cell.length_b   1.000
_cell.length_c   1.000
_cell.angle_alpha   90.00
_cell.angle_beta   90.00
_cell.angle_gamma   90.00
#
_symmetry.space_group_name_H-M   'P 1'
#
loop_
_entity.id
_entity.type
_entity.pdbx_description
1 polymer ?
#
loop_
_entity_poly.entity_id
_entity_poly.type
_entity_poly.pdbx_seq_one_letter_code
_entity_poly.pdbx_strand_id
1 'polypeptide(L)' 'MIFRIELGRVGRYEGDISELELYFVILNNEYGEQTEEDLLPGGKNLRVTNENVITFIHLVANHRLNSQ' A
#
# COMPACT_ATOMS: atom_id res chain seq x y z
N MET A 1 -2.29 11.52 9.59
CA MET A 1 -1.77 10.27 8.99
C MET A 1 -2.94 9.49 8.41
N ILE A 2 -3.32 9.83 7.18
CA ILE A 2 -4.35 9.14 6.40
C ILE A 2 -3.73 7.82 5.91
N PHE A 3 -3.65 6.87 6.83
CA PHE A 3 -3.48 5.43 6.56
C PHE A 3 -4.25 4.67 7.62
N ARG A 4 -5.51 5.08 7.83
CA ARG A 4 -6.49 4.32 8.61
C ARG A 4 -7.29 3.41 7.68
N ILE A 5 -6.63 2.78 6.71
CA ILE A 5 -7.12 1.49 6.22
C ILE A 5 -6.65 0.50 7.27
N GLU A 6 -7.56 0.20 8.18
CA GLU A 6 -7.38 -0.82 9.21
C GLU A 6 -6.87 -2.08 8.51
N LEU A 7 -5.57 -2.38 8.63
CA LEU A 7 -4.95 -3.62 8.15
C LEU A 7 -5.69 -4.87 8.65
N GLY A 8 -6.49 -4.73 9.72
CA GLY A 8 -7.42 -5.77 10.20
C GLY A 8 -8.60 -6.07 9.25
N ARG A 9 -8.95 -5.17 8.32
CA ARG A 9 -9.95 -5.44 7.27
C ARG A 9 -9.32 -6.12 6.07
N VAL A 10 -8.12 -5.73 5.63
CA VAL A 10 -7.44 -6.33 4.47
C VAL A 10 -7.12 -7.82 4.69
N GLY A 11 -6.67 -8.20 5.89
CA GLY A 11 -6.41 -9.61 6.21
C GLY A 11 -7.67 -10.49 6.34
N ARG A 12 -8.86 -9.89 6.34
CA ARG A 12 -10.16 -10.57 6.51
C ARG A 12 -11.19 -10.16 5.44
N TYR A 13 -10.75 -9.47 4.39
CA TYR A 13 -11.63 -9.02 3.31
C TYR A 13 -11.82 -10.19 2.36
N GLU A 14 -12.97 -10.86 2.46
CA GLU A 14 -13.38 -11.91 1.50
C GLU A 14 -13.89 -11.31 0.16
N GLY A 15 -13.96 -9.97 0.05
CA GLY A 15 -14.31 -9.26 -1.18
C GLY A 15 -13.10 -9.02 -2.10
N ASP A 16 -13.33 -8.37 -3.24
CA ASP A 16 -12.25 -8.13 -4.19
C ASP A 16 -11.37 -6.96 -3.74
N ILE A 17 -10.07 -7.21 -3.58
CA ILE A 17 -9.11 -6.22 -3.09
C ILE A 17 -9.00 -5.03 -4.05
N SER A 18 -9.37 -5.22 -5.31
CA SER A 18 -9.48 -4.15 -6.28
C SER A 18 -10.46 -3.06 -5.83
N GLU A 19 -11.55 -3.40 -5.11
CA GLU A 19 -12.54 -2.44 -4.62
C GLU A 19 -12.00 -1.47 -3.56
N LEU A 20 -10.85 -1.79 -2.94
CA LEU A 20 -10.20 -0.91 -1.97
C LEU A 20 -9.43 0.24 -2.63
N GLU A 21 -9.37 0.28 -3.96
CA GLU A 21 -8.70 1.34 -4.74
C GLU A 21 -7.27 1.60 -4.25
N LEU A 22 -6.56 0.52 -3.96
CA LEU A 22 -5.18 0.55 -3.52
C LEU A 22 -4.25 0.72 -4.72
N TYR A 23 -3.17 1.47 -4.52
CA TYR A 23 -2.12 1.69 -5.51
C TYR A 23 -0.77 1.31 -4.92
N PHE A 24 0.22 1.06 -5.77
CA PHE A 24 1.58 0.75 -5.33
C PHE A 24 2.34 2.01 -4.92
N VAL A 25 1.77 2.76 -3.99
CA VAL A 25 2.34 3.98 -3.40
C VAL A 25 2.24 3.89 -1.89
N ILE A 26 3.21 4.47 -1.18
CA ILE A 26 3.13 4.70 0.26
C ILE A 26 2.94 6.19 0.49
N LEU A 27 2.11 6.55 1.47
CA LEU A 27 2.17 7.90 2.02
C LEU A 27 3.16 7.86 3.16
N ASN A 28 4.33 8.40 2.92
CA ASN A 28 5.26 8.70 3.97
C ASN A 28 4.80 10.00 4.64
N ASN A 29 4.68 10.00 5.97
CA ASN A 29 4.31 11.18 6.74
C ASN A 29 5.44 11.52 7.71
N GLU A 30 6.60 11.84 7.13
CA GLU A 30 7.76 12.31 7.86
C GLU A 30 7.64 13.82 8.11
N TYR A 31 8.00 14.26 9.33
CA TYR A 31 8.02 15.67 9.74
C TYR A 31 6.71 16.47 9.58
N GLY A 32 5.57 15.80 9.38
CA GLY A 32 4.27 16.45 9.18
C GLY A 32 3.93 16.74 7.72
N GLU A 33 4.79 16.32 6.78
CA GLU A 33 4.52 16.39 5.35
C GLU A 33 4.06 15.01 4.83
N GLN A 34 2.86 14.95 4.27
CA GLN A 34 2.37 13.75 3.59
C GLN A 34 2.95 13.73 2.18
N THR A 35 3.90 12.84 1.94
CA THR A 35 4.53 12.65 0.64
C THR A 35 4.14 11.29 0.08
N GLU A 36 3.62 11.28 -1.14
CA GLU A 36 3.35 10.05 -1.88
C GLU A 36 4.64 9.56 -2.52
N GLU A 37 5.12 8.40 -2.08
CA GLU A 37 6.26 7.73 -2.65
C GLU A 37 5.82 6.46 -3.38
N ASP A 38 6.23 6.34 -4.63
CA ASP A 38 5.96 5.16 -5.46
C ASP A 38 6.79 3.96 -4.94
N LEU A 39 6.13 2.87 -4.54
CA LEU A 39 6.81 1.61 -4.14
C LEU A 39 7.58 0.96 -5.29
N LEU A 40 7.14 1.26 -6.51
CA LEU A 40 7.71 0.77 -7.77
C LEU A 40 7.52 1.84 -8.84
N PRO A 41 8.38 1.90 -9.86
CA PRO A 41 8.28 2.92 -10.91
C PRO A 41 6.90 2.89 -11.59
N GLY A 42 6.12 3.96 -11.42
CA GLY A 42 4.76 4.08 -11.94
C GLY A 42 3.67 3.45 -11.06
N GLY A 43 3.97 3.15 -9.79
CA GLY A 43 3.06 2.52 -8.84
C GLY A 43 1.75 3.27 -8.64
N LYS A 44 1.74 4.61 -8.72
CA LYS A 44 0.52 5.43 -8.72
C LYS A 44 -0.46 5.16 -9.87
N ASN A 45 0.01 4.63 -10.99
CA ASN A 45 -0.84 4.25 -12.13
C ASN A 45 -1.23 2.77 -12.08
N LEU A 46 -0.58 1.98 -11.21
CA LEU A 46 -0.81 0.56 -11.08
C LEU A 46 -1.78 0.31 -9.93
N ARG A 47 -2.98 -0.17 -10.24
CA ARG A 47 -3.96 -0.57 -9.23
C ARG A 47 -3.61 -1.93 -8.66
N VAL A 48 -3.76 -2.06 -7.35
CA VAL A 48 -3.65 -3.34 -6.66
C VAL A 48 -4.92 -4.15 -6.94
N THR A 49 -4.74 -5.39 -7.34
CA THR A 49 -5.76 -6.38 -7.67
C THR A 49 -5.44 -7.68 -6.92
N ASN A 50 -6.38 -8.62 -6.89
CA ASN A 50 -6.16 -9.93 -6.26
C ASN A 50 -4.94 -10.68 -6.83
N GLU A 51 -4.59 -10.45 -8.10
CA GLU A 51 -3.44 -11.10 -8.75
C GLU A 51 -2.10 -10.52 -8.30
N ASN A 52 -2.06 -9.23 -7.98
CA ASN A 52 -0.82 -8.51 -7.64
C ASN A 52 -0.74 -8.10 -6.15
N VAL A 53 -1.77 -8.42 -5.34
CA VAL A 53 -1.82 -8.11 -3.90
C VAL A 53 -0.66 -8.72 -3.14
N ILE A 54 -0.23 -9.93 -3.50
CA ILE A 54 0.90 -10.59 -2.84
C ILE A 54 2.18 -9.76 -3.06
N THR A 55 2.40 -9.27 -4.28
CA THR A 55 3.51 -8.36 -4.60
C THR A 55 3.41 -7.06 -3.83
N PHE A 56 2.21 -6.48 -3.74
CA PHE A 56 1.98 -5.26 -2.94
C PHE A 56 2.37 -5.47 -1.47
N ILE A 57 1.91 -6.57 -0.86
CA ILE A 57 2.24 -6.93 0.52
C ILE A 57 3.75 -7.11 0.68
N HIS A 58 4.42 -7.80 -0.23
CA HIS A 58 5.87 -7.98 -0.19
C HIS A 58 6.62 -6.65 -0.28
N LEU A 59 6.22 -5.75 -1.18
CA LEU A 59 6.86 -4.44 -1.33
C LEU A 59 6.68 -3.57 -0.09
N VAL A 60 5.45 -3.50 0.44
CA VAL A 60 5.15 -2.76 1.68
C VAL A 60 5.92 -3.36 2.87
N ALA A 61 5.94 -4.68 3.01
CA ALA A 61 6.66 -5.35 4.09
C ALA A 61 8.17 -5.12 4.00
N ASN A 62 8.75 -5.25 2.80
CA ASN A 62 10.16 -4.99 2.55
C ASN A 62 10.54 -3.52 2.81
N HIS A 63 9.68 -2.57 2.44
CA HIS A 63 9.87 -1.16 2.75
C HIS A 63 9.83 -0.93 4.27
N ARG A 64 8.81 -1.45 4.98
CA ARG A 64 8.69 -1.28 6.44
C ARG A 64 9.84 -1.92 7.22
N LEU A 65 10.43 -3.01 6.72
CA LEU A 65 11.59 -3.67 7.34
C LEU A 65 12.92 -2.95 7.04
N ASN A 66 13.04 -2.27 5.90
CA ASN A 66 14.25 -1.51 5.54
C ASN A 66 14.27 -0.07 6.08
N SER A 67 13.15 0.48 6.55
CA SER A 67 13.12 1.79 7.21
C SER A 67 13.65 1.77 8.67
N GLN A 68 14.69 0.98 8.97
CA GLN A 68 15.28 0.86 10.31
C GLN A 68 16.56 1.71 10.48
#